data_AF-A0A662UUB5-F1
#
_entry.id   AF-A0A662UUB5-F1
#
_cell.length_a   1.000
_cell.length_b   1.000
_cell.length_c   1.000
_cell.angle_alpha   90.00
_cell.angle_beta   90.00
_cell.angle_gamma   90.00
#
_symmetry.space_group_name_H-M   'P 1'
#
loop_
_entity.id
_entity.type
_entity.pdbx_description
1 polymer ?
#
loop_
_entity_poly.entity_id
_entity_poly.type
_entity_poly.pdbx_seq_one_letter_code
_entity_poly.pdbx_strand_id
1 'polypeptide(L)'
;MSTVGSYEVASRVWTYIDMVRKVINEAKETFKGNDAQKEVLKQAILYLKDAEYYYGVKDYITALSCVSYAEGLIDALRAEGVIKVSWVRKRPRKVLTGGTFDILHPGHIYYLSEAYKM
;
A
#
# COMPACT_ATOMS: atom_id res chain seq x y z
N MET A 1 21.97 -1.01 6.29
CA MET A 1 21.10 -1.05 5.09
C MET A 1 21.50 0.13 4.21
N SER A 2 21.74 -0.06 2.91
CA SER A 2 22.08 1.07 2.02
C SER A 2 20.94 2.09 2.01
N THR A 3 21.25 3.37 1.81
CA THR A 3 20.26 4.45 1.75
C THR A 3 19.16 4.12 0.72
N VAL A 4 19.54 3.53 -0.41
CA VAL A 4 18.65 3.05 -1.48
C VAL A 4 17.67 1.98 -0.98
N GLY A 5 18.14 0.99 -0.23
CA GLY A 5 17.27 -0.06 0.32
C GLY A 5 16.25 0.48 1.34
N SER A 6 16.62 1.50 2.12
CA SER A 6 15.68 2.16 3.03
C SER A 6 14.59 2.93 2.29
N TYR A 7 14.90 3.58 1.17
CA TYR A 7 13.92 4.30 0.37
C TYR A 7 12.93 3.37 -0.33
N GLU A 8 13.42 2.23 -0.84
CA GLU A 8 12.55 1.22 -1.47
C GLU A 8 11.55 0.63 -0.47
N VAL A 9 12.02 0.27 0.73
CA VAL A 9 11.16 -0.24 1.81
C VAL A 9 10.12 0.81 2.20
N ALA A 10 10.53 2.06 2.41
CA ALA A 10 9.60 3.14 2.74
C ALA A 10 8.52 3.32 1.65
N SER A 11 8.92 3.40 0.38
CA SER A 11 7.98 3.53 -0.74
C SER A 11 6.97 2.38 -0.81
N ARG A 12 7.44 1.15 -0.58
CA ARG A 12 6.59 -0.03 -0.55
C ARG A 12 5.60 0.02 0.61
N VAL A 13 6.05 0.30 1.83
CA VAL A 13 5.17 0.39 3.02
C VAL A 13 4.13 1.48 2.84
N TRP A 14 4.52 2.65 2.32
CA TRP A 14 3.57 3.73 2.03
C TRP A 14 2.49 3.31 1.03
N THR A 15 2.85 2.52 0.02
CA THR A 15 1.89 1.99 -0.96
C THR A 15 0.82 1.12 -0.29
N TYR A 16 1.20 0.27 0.67
CA TYR A 16 0.23 -0.51 1.46
C TYR A 16 -0.64 0.40 2.32
N ILE A 17 -0.06 1.37 3.03
CA ILE A 17 -0.80 2.33 3.87
C ILE A 17 -1.83 3.09 3.05
N ASP A 18 -1.44 3.64 1.90
CA ASP A 18 -2.34 4.41 1.04
C ASP A 18 -3.47 3.54 0.46
N MET A 19 -3.16 2.30 0.10
CA MET A 19 -4.15 1.34 -0.40
C MET A 19 -5.18 0.97 0.68
N VAL A 20 -4.72 0.60 1.88
CA VAL A 20 -5.60 0.28 3.01
C VAL A 20 -6.43 1.49 3.44
N ARG A 21 -5.85 2.70 3.44
CA ARG A 21 -6.57 3.95 3.71
C ARG A 21 -7.76 4.16 2.79
N LYS A 22 -7.57 3.96 1.49
CA LYS A 22 -8.64 4.08 0.48
C LYS A 22 -9.74 3.06 0.72
N VAL A 23 -9.36 1.80 0.95
CA VAL A 23 -10.30 0.72 1.20
C VAL A 23 -11.08 0.92 2.51
N ILE A 24 -10.45 1.42 3.57
CA ILE A 24 -11.14 1.76 4.81
C ILE A 24 -12.20 2.85 4.59
N ASN A 25 -11.92 3.86 3.75
CA ASN A 25 -12.90 4.89 3.45
C ASN A 25 -14.11 4.32 2.70
N GLU A 26 -13.88 3.45 1.71
CA GLU A 26 -14.95 2.71 1.01
C GLU A 26 -15.73 1.78 1.96
N ALA A 27 -15.02 1.13 2.90
CA ALA A 27 -15.63 0.25 3.90
C ALA A 27 -16.58 1.02 4.81
N LYS A 28 -16.22 2.24 5.24
CA LYS A 28 -17.09 3.08 6.09
C LYS A 28 -18.40 3.44 5.41
N GLU A 29 -18.37 3.68 4.10
CA GLU A 29 -19.57 4.03 3.32
C GLU A 29 -20.47 2.82 3.05
N THR A 30 -19.89 1.63 2.92
CA THR A 30 -20.61 0.41 2.53
C THR A 30 -20.97 -0.52 3.70
N PHE A 31 -20.54 -0.18 4.93
CA PHE A 31 -20.71 -1.01 6.11
C PHE A 31 -22.19 -1.26 6.47
N LYS A 32 -22.56 -2.54 6.61
CA LYS A 32 -23.91 -2.98 7.01
C LYS A 32 -23.92 -4.05 8.11
N GLY A 33 -22.91 -4.02 8.98
CA GLY A 33 -22.70 -5.04 10.01
C GLY A 33 -23.35 -4.72 11.36
N ASN A 34 -23.25 -5.67 12.27
CA ASN A 34 -23.62 -5.53 13.68
C ASN A 34 -22.54 -4.79 14.49
N ASP A 35 -22.79 -4.60 15.80
CA ASP A 35 -21.88 -3.88 16.69
C ASP A 35 -20.51 -4.55 16.84
N ALA A 36 -20.45 -5.89 16.83
CA ALA A 36 -19.18 -6.61 16.89
C ALA A 36 -18.32 -6.35 15.64
N GLN A 37 -18.92 -6.42 14.46
CA GLN A 37 -18.27 -6.10 13.18
C GLN A 37 -17.88 -4.62 13.09
N LYS A 38 -18.65 -3.74 13.72
CA LYS A 38 -18.35 -2.31 13.80
C LYS A 38 -17.12 -2.05 14.66
N GLU A 39 -16.96 -2.79 15.76
CA GLU A 39 -15.74 -2.73 16.56
C GLU A 39 -14.53 -3.27 15.79
N VAL A 40 -14.68 -4.34 15.00
CA VAL A 40 -13.61 -4.83 14.11
C VAL A 40 -13.19 -3.76 13.09
N LEU A 41 -14.15 -3.08 12.45
CA LEU A 41 -13.86 -1.98 11.53
C LEU A 41 -13.12 -0.83 12.25
N LYS A 42 -13.51 -0.51 13.49
CA LYS A 42 -12.84 0.49 14.31
C LYS A 42 -11.41 0.08 14.65
N GLN A 43 -11.16 -1.19 14.99
CA GLN A 43 -9.81 -1.72 15.20
C GLN A 43 -8.96 -1.57 13.94
N ALA A 44 -9.48 -1.93 12.76
CA ALA A 44 -8.77 -1.73 11.50
C ALA A 44 -8.37 -0.26 11.26
N ILE A 45 -9.25 0.69 11.60
CA ILE A 45 -8.95 2.13 11.53
C ILE A 45 -7.85 2.53 12.51
N LEU A 46 -7.83 1.97 13.72
CA LEU A 46 -6.78 2.25 14.71
C LEU A 46 -5.41 1.72 14.23
N TYR A 47 -5.35 0.48 13.73
CA TYR A 47 -4.12 -0.08 13.19
C TYR A 47 -3.60 0.66 11.95
N LEU A 48 -4.49 1.23 11.13
CA LEU A 48 -4.06 2.13 10.05
C LEU A 48 -3.38 3.39 10.61
N LYS A 49 -3.92 3.99 11.66
CA LYS A 49 -3.30 5.16 12.33
C LYS A 49 -1.95 4.79 12.94
N ASP A 50 -1.84 3.61 13.55
CA ASP A 50 -0.57 3.11 14.07
C ASP A 50 0.45 2.94 12.95
N ALA A 51 0.04 2.39 11.81
CA ALA A 51 0.91 2.25 10.65
C ALA A 51 1.41 3.61 10.13
N GLU A 52 0.53 4.63 10.06
CA GLU A 52 0.90 6.00 9.69
C GLU A 52 1.88 6.63 10.69
N TYR A 53 1.66 6.40 11.99
CA TYR A 53 2.56 6.85 13.05
C TYR A 53 3.95 6.21 12.94
N TYR A 54 4.02 4.88 12.88
CA TYR A 54 5.30 4.15 12.81
C TYR A 54 6.05 4.46 11.51
N TYR A 55 5.33 4.69 10.41
CA TYR A 55 5.92 5.17 9.17
C TYR A 55 6.57 6.55 9.35
N GLY A 56 5.90 7.48 10.04
CA GLY A 56 6.40 8.82 10.31
C GLY A 56 7.69 8.84 11.14
N VAL A 57 7.83 7.92 12.10
CA VAL A 57 9.07 7.74 12.89
C VAL A 57 10.12 6.84 12.21
N LYS A 58 9.89 6.47 10.94
CA LYS A 58 10.76 5.61 10.11
C LYS A 58 10.93 4.17 10.60
N ASP A 59 10.04 3.71 11.47
CA ASP A 59 9.94 2.29 11.83
C ASP A 59 9.05 1.55 10.82
N TYR A 60 9.66 1.23 9.68
CA TYR A 60 8.94 0.63 8.56
C TYR A 60 8.51 -0.82 8.81
N ILE A 61 9.18 -1.56 9.69
CA ILE A 61 8.83 -2.95 10.00
C ILE A 61 7.55 -2.97 10.85
N THR A 62 7.49 -2.13 11.89
CA THR A 62 6.30 -1.99 12.71
C THR A 62 5.14 -1.41 11.90
N ALA A 63 5.40 -0.38 11.07
CA ALA A 63 4.40 0.18 10.17
C ALA A 63 3.81 -0.88 9.21
N LEU A 64 4.66 -1.71 8.59
CA LEU A 64 4.23 -2.80 7.73
C LEU A 64 3.37 -3.83 8.47
N SER A 65 3.74 -4.14 9.71
CA SER A 65 2.99 -5.08 10.56
C SER A 65 1.60 -4.53 10.90
N CYS A 66 1.51 -3.27 11.31
CA CYS A 66 0.26 -2.58 11.60
C CYS A 66 -0.68 -2.53 10.38
N VAL A 67 -0.17 -2.11 9.21
CA VAL A 67 -1.01 -2.02 8.00
C VAL A 67 -1.46 -3.38 7.49
N SER A 68 -0.63 -4.42 7.61
CA SER A 68 -1.00 -5.79 7.22
C SER A 68 -2.09 -6.35 8.14
N TYR A 69 -2.07 -6.01 9.43
CA TYR A 69 -3.13 -6.37 10.36
C TYR A 69 -4.45 -5.67 10.02
N ALA A 70 -4.40 -4.36 9.71
CA ALA A 70 -5.56 -3.62 9.24
C ALA A 70 -6.13 -4.21 7.93
N GLU A 71 -5.29 -4.58 6.96
CA GLU A 71 -5.69 -5.25 5.71
C GLU A 71 -6.43 -6.57 6.01
N GLY A 72 -5.89 -7.40 6.91
CA GLY A 72 -6.51 -8.67 7.29
C GLY A 72 -7.87 -8.52 7.97
N LEU A 73 -8.04 -7.54 8.86
CA LEU A 73 -9.35 -7.26 9.50
C LEU A 73 -10.40 -6.82 8.47
N ILE A 74 -10.01 -6.00 7.50
CA ILE A 74 -10.89 -5.56 6.41
C ILE A 74 -11.24 -6.72 5.48
N ASP A 75 -10.28 -7.57 5.13
CA ASP A 75 -10.53 -8.75 4.31
C ASP A 75 -11.51 -9.72 4.99
N ALA A 76 -11.43 -9.89 6.31
CA ALA A 76 -12.39 -10.67 7.09
C ALA A 76 -13.81 -10.09 6.99
N LEU A 77 -13.96 -8.78 7.22
CA LEU A 77 -15.26 -8.11 7.07
C LEU A 77 -15.82 -8.19 5.64
N ARG A 78 -14.95 -8.14 4.62
CA ARG A 78 -15.34 -8.33 3.22
C ARG A 78 -15.80 -9.77 2.97
N ALA A 79 -15.09 -10.75 3.51
CA ALA A 79 -15.44 -12.17 3.37
C ALA A 79 -16.79 -12.51 4.02
N GLU A 80 -17.13 -11.85 5.13
CA GLU A 80 -18.47 -11.94 5.75
C GLU A 80 -19.57 -11.22 4.96
N GLY A 81 -19.23 -10.47 3.91
CA GLY A 81 -20.19 -9.73 3.08
C GLY A 81 -20.73 -8.44 3.72
N VAL A 82 -20.10 -8.00 4.82
CA VAL A 82 -20.52 -6.83 5.62
C VAL A 82 -20.13 -5.50 4.97
N ILE A 83 -19.05 -5.52 4.19
CA ILE A 83 -18.54 -4.38 3.43
C ILE A 83 -18.39 -4.79 1.96
N LYS A 84 -18.52 -3.82 1.05
CA LYS A 84 -18.25 -4.03 -0.38
C LYS A 84 -17.11 -3.11 -0.78
N VAL A 85 -15.92 -3.69 -0.88
CA VAL A 85 -14.70 -2.93 -1.16
C VAL A 85 -13.86 -3.58 -2.25
N SER A 86 -13.10 -2.76 -2.98
CA SER A 86 -12.23 -3.21 -4.06
C SER A 86 -10.76 -2.85 -3.83
N TRP A 87 -9.89 -3.86 -3.89
CA TRP A 87 -8.44 -3.63 -3.83
C TRP A 87 -7.90 -3.16 -5.18
N VAL A 88 -7.72 -1.85 -5.35
CA VAL A 88 -7.06 -1.30 -6.55
C VAL A 88 -5.55 -1.36 -6.38
N ARG A 89 -4.95 -2.52 -6.67
CA ARG A 89 -3.48 -2.66 -6.72
C ARG A 89 -2.95 -2.02 -8.00
N LYS A 90 -2.40 -0.81 -7.90
CA LYS A 90 -1.60 -0.24 -8.98
C LYS A 90 -0.35 -1.11 -9.14
N ARG A 91 -0.32 -1.96 -10.16
CA ARG A 91 0.92 -2.65 -10.53
C ARG A 91 1.91 -1.58 -11.00
N PRO A 92 3.14 -1.52 -10.46
CA PRO A 92 4.14 -0.60 -10.99
C PRO A 92 4.33 -0.92 -12.47
N ARG A 93 4.24 0.11 -13.33
CA ARG A 93 4.51 -0.06 -14.76
C ARG A 93 5.96 -0.48 -14.90
N LYS A 94 6.19 -1.66 -15.47
CA LYS A 94 7.54 -2.16 -15.74
C LYS A 94 7.83 -1.88 -17.21
N VAL A 95 8.85 -1.09 -17.47
CA VAL A 95 9.40 -0.91 -18.82
C VAL A 95 10.42 -2.02 -19.02
N LEU A 96 10.17 -2.88 -19.99
CA LEU A 96 11.14 -3.87 -20.46
C LEU A 96 11.88 -3.28 -21.65
N THR A 97 13.20 -3.33 -21.62
CA THR A 97 14.06 -2.90 -22.72
C THR A 97 14.98 -4.04 -23.14
N GLY A 98 15.15 -4.23 -24.44
CA GLY A 98 16.04 -5.24 -25.02
C GLY A 98 17.19 -4.56 -25.76
N GLY A 99 18.42 -4.95 -25.44
CA GLY A 99 19.64 -4.43 -26.07
C GLY A 99 20.87 -4.59 -25.18
N THR A 100 22.07 -4.46 -25.78
CA THR A 100 23.33 -4.36 -25.03
C THR A 100 23.51 -2.92 -24.57
N PHE A 101 23.47 -2.70 -23.26
CA PHE A 101 23.80 -1.41 -22.64
C PHE A 101 25.21 -1.50 -22.06
N ASP A 102 26.24 -1.27 -22.87
CA ASP A 102 27.63 -1.29 -22.37
C ASP A 102 27.88 -0.14 -21.38
N ILE A 103 27.25 1.03 -21.60
CA ILE A 103 27.29 2.19 -20.70
C ILE A 103 25.88 2.80 -20.58
N LEU A 104 25.42 2.98 -19.34
CA LEU A 104 24.22 3.77 -19.07
C LEU A 104 24.56 5.27 -19.12
N HIS A 105 23.98 5.98 -20.08
CA HIS A 105 24.10 7.45 -20.18
C HIS A 105 22.72 8.12 -20.01
N PRO A 106 22.67 9.44 -19.72
CA PRO A 106 21.42 10.14 -19.40
C PRO A 106 20.30 10.01 -20.45
N GLY A 107 20.66 9.81 -21.72
CA GLY A 107 19.70 9.59 -22.80
C GLY A 107 18.88 8.31 -22.62
N HIS A 108 19.48 7.21 -22.16
CA HIS A 108 18.75 5.97 -21.85
C HIS A 108 17.80 6.16 -20.67
N ILE A 109 18.24 6.89 -19.63
CA ILE A 109 17.41 7.20 -18.47
C ILE A 109 16.20 8.02 -18.90
N TYR A 110 16.42 9.05 -19.73
CA TYR A 110 15.35 9.86 -20.29
C TYR A 110 14.35 9.01 -21.09
N TYR A 111 14.83 8.19 -22.03
CA TYR A 111 13.97 7.31 -22.85
C TYR A 111 13.13 6.35 -22.02
N LEU A 112 13.74 5.69 -21.02
CA LEU A 112 13.01 4.79 -20.13
C LEU A 112 12.02 5.54 -19.23
N SER A 113 12.35 6.78 -18.82
CA SER A 113 11.44 7.62 -18.04
C SER A 113 10.22 8.08 -18.84
N GLU A 114 10.39 8.40 -20.12
CA GLU A 114 9.28 8.76 -21.02
C GLU A 114 8.41 7.54 -21.32
N ALA A 115 9.02 6.37 -21.57
CA ALA A 115 8.29 5.11 -21.74
C ALA A 115 7.51 4.69 -20.49
N TYR A 116 7.95 5.07 -19.29
CA TYR A 116 7.21 4.83 -18.05
C TYR A 116 5.97 5.74 -17.89
N LYS A 117 5.96 6.91 -18.54
CA LYS A 117 4.87 7.89 -18.47
C LYS A 117 3.72 7.58 -19.45
N MET A 118 4.03 6.94 -20.58
CA MET A 118 3.04 6.40 -21.54
C MET A 118 2.31 5.20 -20.93
#